data_AF-A0A7J6WF60-F1
#
_entry.id   AF-A0A7J6WF60-F1
#
_cell.length_a   1.000
_cell.length_b   1.000
_cell.length_c   1.000
_cell.angle_alpha   90.00
_cell.angle_beta   90.00
_cell.angle_gamma   90.00
#
_symmetry.space_group_name_H-M   'P 1'
#
loop_
_entity.id
_entity.type
_entity.pdbx_description
1 polymer ?
#
loop_
_entity_poly.entity_id
_entity_poly.type
_entity_poly.pdbx_seq_one_letter_code
_entity_poly.pdbx_strand_id
1 'polypeptide(L)' 'MGSFWVPKFKITHDFEASKVLQDAGLKLPFPSQAEFDDLLLNPGGHLKVSQVVHKSFIEVDEEGTLLQFL' A
#
# COMPACT_ATOMS: atom_id res chain seq x y z
N MET A 1 12.44 -22.61 -33.95
CA MET A 1 12.54 -22.46 -32.48
C MET A 1 12.46 -20.97 -32.18
N GLY A 2 11.53 -20.54 -31.32
CA GLY A 2 11.33 -19.12 -31.00
C GLY A 2 12.29 -18.67 -29.89
N SER A 3 12.81 -17.45 -29.99
CA SER A 3 13.55 -16.79 -28.92
C SER A 3 12.58 -16.01 -28.02
N PHE A 4 12.79 -16.11 -26.70
CA PHE A 4 12.03 -15.36 -25.69
C PHE A 4 12.85 -14.16 -25.22
N TRP A 5 12.25 -12.98 -25.25
CA TRP A 5 12.89 -11.73 -24.89
C TRP A 5 12.06 -11.03 -23.82
N VAL A 6 12.71 -10.64 -22.72
CA VAL A 6 12.11 -9.79 -21.70
C VAL A 6 12.77 -8.42 -21.82
N PRO A 7 11.99 -7.33 -22.00
CA PRO A 7 12.56 -6.00 -22.02
C PRO A 7 13.01 -5.59 -20.62
N LYS A 8 14.05 -4.77 -20.53
CA LYS A 8 14.35 -4.06 -19.29
C LYS A 8 13.27 -3.00 -19.09
N PHE A 9 12.80 -2.86 -17.86
CA PHE A 9 11.81 -1.83 -17.53
C PHE A 9 11.96 -1.35 -16.10
N LYS A 10 11.46 -0.15 -15.85
CA LYS A 10 11.28 0.43 -14.52
C LYS A 10 9.86 0.95 -14.41
N ILE A 11 9.13 0.50 -13.41
CA ILE A 11 7.74 0.93 -13.16
C ILE A 11 7.67 1.45 -11.74
N THR A 12 7.15 2.66 -11.58
CA THR A 12 6.75 3.22 -10.30
C THR A 12 5.24 3.31 -10.28
N HIS A 13 4.62 2.87 -9.19
CA HIS A 13 3.18 2.96 -9.00
C HIS A 13 2.88 3.54 -7.63
N ASP A 14 2.08 4.60 -7.57
CA ASP A 14 1.56 5.16 -6.33
C ASP A 14 0.03 5.31 -6.40
N PHE A 15 -0.64 4.96 -5.31
CA PHE A 15 -2.07 5.21 -5.18
C PHE A 15 -2.51 5.31 -3.73
N GLU A 16 -3.63 5.99 -3.51
CA GLU A 16 -4.33 5.94 -2.25
C GLU A 16 -5.18 4.67 -2.17
N ALA A 17 -4.82 3.77 -1.25
CA ALA A 17 -5.48 2.48 -1.07
C ALA A 17 -6.73 2.53 -0.18
N SER A 18 -7.04 3.65 0.47
CA SER A 18 -8.17 3.76 1.42
C SER A 18 -9.49 3.25 0.85
N LYS A 19 -9.81 3.65 -0.40
CA LYS A 19 -11.06 3.23 -1.05
C LYS A 19 -11.05 1.74 -1.39
N VAL A 20 -9.95 1.24 -1.95
CA VAL A 20 -9.79 -0.17 -2.30
C VAL A 20 -9.96 -1.06 -1.07
N LEU A 21 -9.37 -0.67 0.06
CA LEU A 21 -9.49 -1.39 1.32
C LEU A 21 -10.93 -1.39 1.86
N GLN A 22 -11.62 -0.24 1.79
CA GLN A 22 -13.02 -0.15 2.20
C GLN A 22 -13.95 -0.98 1.31
N ASP A 23 -13.73 -0.95 -0.01
CA ASP A 23 -14.47 -1.75 -0.99
C ASP A 23 -14.23 -3.25 -0.78
N ALA A 24 -13.02 -3.63 -0.35
CA ALA A 24 -12.67 -5.00 0.03
C ALA A 24 -13.20 -5.45 1.40
N GLY A 25 -13.82 -4.55 2.18
CA GLY A 25 -14.48 -4.86 3.46
C GLY A 25 -13.76 -4.32 4.71
N LEU A 26 -12.56 -3.77 4.59
CA LEU A 26 -11.86 -3.12 5.70
C LEU A 26 -12.42 -1.71 5.91
N LYS A 27 -13.48 -1.59 6.70
CA LYS A 27 -14.20 -0.32 6.91
C LYS A 27 -14.00 0.31 8.29
N LEU A 28 -13.81 -0.51 9.33
CA LEU A 28 -13.75 -0.08 10.73
C LEU A 28 -12.66 0.97 11.05
N PRO A 29 -11.47 0.95 10.41
CA PRO A 29 -10.40 1.93 10.69
C PRO A 29 -10.68 3.39 10.29
N PHE A 30 -11.64 3.65 9.39
CA PHE A 30 -11.79 4.93 8.69
C PHE A 30 -12.80 5.93 9.31
N PRO A 31 -13.90 5.49 9.96
CA PRO A 31 -14.83 6.38 10.65
C PRO A 31 -14.20 7.08 11.87
N SER A 32 -14.86 8.14 12.35
CA SER A 32 -14.47 8.81 13.61
C SER A 32 -14.68 7.95 14.86
N GLN A 33 -15.49 6.91 14.76
CA GLN A 33 -15.77 5.93 15.80
C GLN A 33 -14.80 4.75 15.74
N ALA A 34 -13.70 4.85 14.98
CA ALA A 34 -12.70 3.79 14.93
C ALA A 34 -12.10 3.56 16.32
N GLU A 35 -12.02 2.30 16.71
CA GLU A 35 -11.54 1.87 18.03
C GLU A 35 -10.05 1.54 17.92
N PHE A 36 -9.21 2.46 18.38
CA PHE A 36 -7.74 2.32 18.40
C PHE A 36 -7.16 2.48 19.81
N ASP A 37 -7.97 2.21 20.84
CA ASP A 37 -7.62 2.47 22.24
C ASP A 37 -6.32 1.75 22.66
N ASP A 38 -6.08 0.55 22.13
CA ASP A 38 -4.86 -0.23 22.38
C ASP A 38 -3.58 0.38 21.77
N LEU A 39 -3.70 1.32 20.83
CA LEU A 39 -2.57 2.04 20.22
C LEU A 39 -2.24 3.34 20.95
N LEU A 40 -3.11 3.79 21.86
CA LEU A 40 -2.98 5.07 22.53
C LEU A 40 -2.47 4.89 23.97
N LEU A 41 -1.41 5.61 24.31
CA LEU A 41 -0.94 5.67 25.70
C LEU A 41 -1.89 6.48 26.60
N ASN A 42 -2.72 7.35 26.00
CA ASN A 42 -3.69 8.17 26.71
C ASN A 42 -5.12 7.88 26.18
N PRO A 43 -5.99 7.25 27.00
CA PRO A 43 -7.38 7.00 26.62
C PRO A 43 -8.14 8.33 26.55
N GLY A 44 -8.69 8.66 25.38
CA GLY A 44 -9.44 9.89 25.13
C GLY A 44 -9.14 10.58 23.79
N GLY A 45 -8.11 10.13 23.06
CA GLY A 45 -7.87 10.56 21.69
C GLY A 45 -8.75 9.78 20.71
N HIS A 46 -9.58 10.47 19.92
CA HIS A 46 -10.24 9.82 18.78
C HIS A 46 -9.25 9.71 17.63
N LEU A 47 -8.74 8.50 17.38
CA LEU A 47 -7.88 8.19 16.24
C LEU A 47 -8.69 7.57 15.11
N LYS A 48 -8.34 7.91 13.87
CA LYS A 48 -8.85 7.22 12.67
C LYS A 48 -7.79 7.19 11.59
N VAL A 49 -7.90 6.23 10.68
CA VAL A 49 -7.11 6.23 9.45
C VAL A 49 -7.66 7.31 8.52
N SER A 50 -6.84 8.33 8.26
CA SER A 50 -7.15 9.39 7.30
C SER A 50 -6.89 8.94 5.86
N GLN A 51 -5.76 8.26 5.64
CA GLN A 51 -5.30 7.83 4.34
C GLN A 51 -4.43 6.57 4.47
N VAL A 52 -4.56 5.66 3.51
CA VAL A 52 -3.57 4.61 3.27
C VAL A 52 -2.90 4.90 1.94
N VAL A 53 -1.60 5.13 1.96
CA VAL A 53 -0.78 5.37 0.76
C VAL A 53 -0.02 4.09 0.45
N HIS A 54 -0.06 3.66 -0.80
CA HIS A 54 0.74 2.54 -1.29
C HIS A 54 1.59 3.02 -2.46
N LYS A 55 2.91 2.87 -2.34
CA LYS A 55 3.86 3.20 -3.38
C LYS A 55 4.80 2.02 -3.60
N SER A 56 5.04 1.69 -4.86
CA SER A 56 5.90 0.58 -5.24
C SER A 56 6.77 0.93 -6.43
N PHE A 57 7.91 0.25 -6.50
CA PHE A 57 8.88 0.35 -7.58
C PHE A 57 9.35 -1.05 -7.95
N ILE A 58 9.41 -1.31 -9.26
CA ILE A 58 10.04 -2.50 -9.83
C ILE A 58 11.02 -2.08 -10.93
N GLU A 59 12.20 -2.69 -10.90
CA GLU A 59 13.19 -2.61 -11.96
C GLU A 59 13.60 -4.02 -12.37
N VAL A 60 13.61 -4.26 -13.67
CA VAL A 60 14.05 -5.53 -14.27
C VAL A 60 15.18 -5.25 -15.25
N ASP A 61 16.29 -5.94 -15.06
CA ASP A 61 17.48 -5.92 -15.93
C ASP A 61 18.09 -7.33 -16.05
N GLU A 62 19.30 -7.44 -16.61
CA GLU A 62 19.98 -8.73 -16.74
C GLU A 62 20.52 -9.30 -15.43
N GLU A 63 20.74 -8.45 -14.41
CA GLU A 63 21.21 -8.88 -13.09
C GLU A 63 20.06 -9.44 -12.25
N GLY A 64 18.82 -8.98 -12.50
CA GLY A 64 17.61 -9.59 -11.96
C GLY A 64 16.45 -8.62 -11.80
N THR A 65 15.86 -8.62 -10.60
CA THR A 65 14.70 -7.78 -10.28
C THR A 65 14.90 -7.07 -8.94
N LEU A 66 14.80 -5.75 -8.95
CA LEU A 66 14.80 -4.92 -7.75
C LEU A 66 13.36 -4.51 -7.42
N LEU A 67 12.94 -4.72 -6.16
CA LEU A 67 11.63 -4.35 -5.66
C LEU A 67 11.74 -3.44 -4.44
N GLN A 68 10.89 -2.40 -4.40
CA GLN A 68 10.71 -1.56 -3.22
C GLN A 68 9.23 -1.26 -3.02
N PHE A 69 8.76 -1.38 -1.78
CA PHE A 69 7.40 -1.04 -1.35
C PHE A 69 7.46 -0.01 -0.23
N LEU A 70 6.57 0.98 -0.28
CA LEU A 70 6.46 2.13 0.60
C LEU A 70 5.00 2.39 0.96
#